data_AF-A0A4P5UXI1-F1
#
_entry.id   AF-A0A4P5UXI1-F1
#
_cell.length_a   1.000
_cell.length_b   1.000
_cell.length_c   1.000
_cell.angle_alpha   90.00
_cell.angle_beta   90.00
_cell.angle_gamma   90.00
#
_symmetry.space_group_name_H-M   'P 1'
#
loop_
_entity.id
_entity.type
_entity.pdbx_description
1 polymer ?
#
loop_
_entity_poly.entity_id
_entity_poly.type
_entity_poly.pdbx_seq_one_letter_code
_entity_poly.pdbx_strand_id
1 'polypeptide(L)'
;MIPFICKYCGKDTSEVDYDYLNGFDHLSCALEAENKSNEFDHCILCGVETVYKRSTHIDMRIGYVEGAGQLCPKCYHFDTISVTKDENPIPLDSHRQLFTVSEYMVLSTPNDQELGAKVRQLYWENKK
;
A
#
# COMPACT_ATOMS: atom_id res chain seq x y z
N MET A 1 -2.75 -5.08 -45.58
CA MET A 1 -2.37 -6.23 -44.74
C MET A 1 -1.29 -5.72 -43.79
N ILE A 2 -1.55 -5.70 -42.48
CA ILE A 2 -0.55 -5.29 -41.50
C ILE A 2 0.47 -6.44 -41.41
N PRO A 3 1.78 -6.19 -41.56
CA PRO A 3 2.76 -7.26 -41.50
C PRO A 3 2.83 -7.83 -40.08
N PHE A 4 2.69 -9.16 -39.94
CA PHE A 4 2.90 -9.90 -38.69
C PHE A 4 4.40 -10.03 -38.43
N ILE A 5 5.05 -8.91 -38.12
CA ILE A 5 6.49 -8.84 -37.88
C ILE A 5 6.71 -8.25 -36.49
N CYS A 6 7.48 -8.98 -35.67
CA CYS A 6 7.87 -8.49 -34.37
C CYS A 6 8.84 -7.31 -34.49
N LYS A 7 8.53 -6.17 -33.86
CA LYS A 7 9.34 -4.95 -33.87
C LYS A 7 10.68 -5.09 -33.15
N TYR A 8 10.79 -6.05 -32.23
CA TYR A 8 12.00 -6.25 -31.41
C TYR A 8 13.05 -7.13 -32.09
N CYS A 9 12.62 -8.18 -32.80
CA CYS A 9 13.55 -9.15 -33.41
C CYS A 9 13.46 -9.21 -34.94
N GLY A 10 12.48 -8.54 -35.56
CA GLY A 10 12.30 -8.48 -37.02
C GLY A 10 11.82 -9.78 -37.67
N LYS A 11 11.48 -10.81 -36.87
CA LYS A 11 11.01 -12.11 -37.37
C LYS A 11 9.49 -12.10 -37.53
N ASP A 12 9.04 -12.96 -38.45
CA ASP A 12 7.61 -13.21 -38.69
C ASP A 12 6.93 -13.88 -37.49
N THR A 13 5.70 -13.44 -37.22
CA THR A 13 4.85 -13.89 -36.12
C THR A 13 3.54 -14.52 -36.60
N SER A 14 3.35 -14.77 -37.91
CA SER A 14 2.05 -15.24 -38.44
C SER A 14 1.70 -16.66 -37.99
N GLU A 15 2.71 -17.48 -37.73
CA GLU A 15 2.58 -18.88 -37.26
C GLU A 15 2.67 -19.00 -35.73
N VAL A 16 2.80 -17.88 -35.00
CA VAL A 16 2.86 -17.87 -33.54
C VAL A 16 1.44 -17.80 -33.00
N ASP A 17 1.13 -18.67 -32.04
CA ASP A 17 -0.16 -18.66 -31.36
C ASP A 17 -0.40 -17.31 -30.66
N TYR A 18 -1.64 -16.81 -30.73
CA TYR A 18 -2.04 -15.50 -30.21
C TYR A 18 -1.78 -15.38 -28.70
N ASP A 19 -1.79 -16.49 -27.95
CA ASP A 19 -1.47 -16.52 -26.52
C ASP A 19 0.00 -16.14 -26.22
N TYR A 20 0.89 -16.26 -27.20
CA TYR A 20 2.32 -15.89 -27.09
C TYR A 20 2.66 -14.61 -27.87
N LEU A 21 1.67 -13.78 -28.18
CA LEU A 21 1.84 -12.49 -28.83
C LEU A 21 1.42 -11.32 -27.94
N ASN A 22 2.18 -10.23 -27.98
CA ASN A 22 1.78 -8.92 -27.47
C ASN A 22 1.51 -8.01 -28.68
N GLY A 23 0.24 -7.93 -29.11
CA GLY A 23 -0.13 -7.31 -30.38
C GLY A 23 0.37 -8.15 -31.55
N PHE A 24 1.38 -7.66 -32.27
CA PHE A 24 2.05 -8.39 -33.38
C PHE A 24 3.47 -8.85 -33.02
N ASP A 25 3.93 -8.56 -31.79
CA ASP A 25 5.27 -8.87 -31.32
C ASP A 25 5.28 -10.19 -30.55
N HIS A 26 6.40 -10.91 -30.62
CA HIS A 26 6.64 -12.05 -29.73
C HIS A 26 6.53 -11.60 -28.26
N LEU A 27 5.70 -12.27 -27.46
CA LEU A 27 5.52 -11.95 -26.05
C LEU A 27 6.85 -11.97 -25.29
N SER A 28 7.71 -12.96 -25.56
CA SER A 28 9.05 -13.04 -24.96
C SER A 28 9.91 -11.81 -25.26
N CYS A 29 9.93 -11.34 -26.51
CA CYS A 29 10.71 -10.17 -26.88
C CYS A 29 10.17 -8.88 -26.24
N ALA A 30 8.84 -8.75 -26.13
CA ALA A 30 8.22 -7.63 -25.43
C ALA A 30 8.59 -7.61 -23.94
N LEU A 31 8.47 -8.76 -23.27
CA LEU A 31 8.82 -8.91 -21.85
C LEU A 31 10.31 -8.66 -21.59
N GLU A 32 11.20 -9.10 -22.49
CA GLU A 32 12.64 -8.79 -22.38
C GLU A 32 12.93 -7.30 -22.50
N ALA A 33 12.21 -6.59 -23.35
CA ALA A 33 12.35 -5.14 -23.49
C ALA A 33 11.85 -4.41 -22.23
N GLU A 34 10.72 -4.84 -21.67
CA GLU A 34 10.17 -4.29 -20.42
C GLU A 34 11.10 -4.54 -19.22
N ASN A 35 11.67 -5.74 -19.11
CA ASN A 35 12.60 -6.08 -18.03
C ASN A 35 13.93 -5.30 -18.11
N LYS A 36 14.34 -4.87 -19.31
CA LYS A 36 15.50 -3.97 -19.49
C LYS A 36 15.19 -2.51 -19.14
N SER A 37 13.92 -2.16 -18.93
CA SER A 37 13.57 -0.80 -18.53
C SER A 37 14.12 -0.49 -17.14
N ASN A 38 14.69 0.71 -16.99
CA ASN A 38 15.16 1.23 -15.71
C ASN A 38 14.10 2.11 -15.03
N GLU A 39 12.84 1.92 -15.39
CA GLU A 39 11.73 2.72 -14.86
C GLU A 39 11.42 2.36 -13.41
N PHE A 40 11.22 3.39 -12.61
CA PHE A 40 10.77 3.26 -11.24
C PHE A 40 9.27 3.01 -11.18
N ASP A 41 8.88 2.19 -10.21
CA ASP A 41 7.49 1.94 -9.92
C ASP A 41 6.86 3.14 -9.21
N HIS A 42 5.56 3.33 -9.37
CA HIS A 42 4.84 4.48 -8.82
C HIS A 42 3.86 4.02 -7.76
N CYS A 43 3.70 4.83 -6.70
CA CYS A 43 2.79 4.52 -5.61
C CYS A 43 1.35 4.43 -6.11
N ILE A 44 0.69 3.29 -5.88
CA ILE A 44 -0.69 3.08 -6.34
C ILE A 44 -1.72 3.99 -5.67
N LEU A 45 -1.39 4.60 -4.52
CA LEU A 45 -2.30 5.52 -3.81
C LEU A 45 -2.11 6.99 -4.19
N CYS A 46 -0.87 7.45 -4.38
CA CYS A 46 -0.58 8.88 -4.59
C CYS A 46 0.18 9.19 -5.88
N GLY A 47 0.59 8.16 -6.64
CA GLY A 47 1.28 8.31 -7.91
C GLY A 47 2.73 8.79 -7.81
N VAL A 48 3.31 8.95 -6.61
CA VAL A 48 4.72 9.35 -6.49
C VAL A 48 5.64 8.20 -6.92
N GLU A 49 6.73 8.54 -7.60
CA GLU A 49 7.80 7.59 -7.92
C GLU A 49 8.37 6.98 -6.63
N THR A 50 8.60 5.66 -6.66
CA THR A 50 9.16 4.90 -5.54
C THR A 50 10.63 4.58 -5.80
N VAL A 51 11.33 4.08 -4.78
CA VAL A 51 12.75 3.72 -4.89
C VAL A 51 12.99 2.40 -5.63
N TYR A 52 11.93 1.65 -5.93
CA TYR A 52 12.02 0.34 -6.55
C TYR A 52 11.75 0.43 -8.04
N LYS A 53 12.56 -0.26 -8.84
CA LYS A 53 12.34 -0.38 -10.28
C LYS A 53 11.25 -1.41 -10.55
N ARG A 54 10.55 -1.29 -11.68
CA ARG A 54 9.59 -2.30 -12.14
C ARG A 54 10.23 -3.69 -12.31
N SER A 55 11.53 -3.74 -12.58
CA SER A 55 12.32 -4.97 -12.70
C SER A 55 12.86 -5.54 -11.37
N THR A 56 12.77 -4.81 -10.26
CA THR A 56 13.20 -5.34 -8.95
C THR A 56 12.26 -6.48 -8.51
N HIS A 57 12.76 -7.63 -8.07
CA HIS A 57 11.88 -8.72 -7.62
C HIS A 57 11.01 -8.28 -6.43
N ILE A 58 9.74 -8.68 -6.40
CA ILE A 58 8.76 -8.23 -5.38
C ILE A 58 9.19 -8.55 -3.95
N ASP A 59 9.83 -9.70 -3.71
CA ASP A 59 10.34 -10.09 -2.38
C ASP A 59 11.40 -9.13 -1.83
N MET A 60 12.05 -8.36 -2.70
CA MET A 60 13.08 -7.39 -2.31
C MET A 60 12.50 -5.99 -2.07
N ARG A 61 11.18 -5.81 -2.23
CA ARG A 61 10.52 -4.50 -2.13
C ARG A 61 9.79 -4.36 -0.81
N ILE A 62 10.04 -3.26 -0.12
CA ILE A 62 9.25 -2.85 1.04
C ILE A 62 8.06 -2.05 0.52
N GLY A 63 6.87 -2.36 1.02
CA GLY A 63 5.65 -1.66 0.64
C GLY A 63 4.99 -2.12 -0.64
N TYR A 64 5.40 -3.27 -1.18
CA TYR A 64 4.64 -3.94 -2.22
C TYR A 64 3.50 -4.75 -1.59
N VAL A 65 2.30 -4.63 -2.17
CA VAL A 65 1.12 -5.40 -1.76
C VAL A 65 0.73 -6.32 -2.90
N GLU A 66 0.74 -7.63 -2.65
CA GLU A 66 0.42 -8.64 -3.66
C GLU A 66 -0.94 -8.39 -4.31
N GLY A 67 -0.97 -8.43 -5.64
CA GLY A 67 -2.18 -8.16 -6.43
C GLY A 67 -2.61 -6.69 -6.52
N ALA A 68 -2.03 -5.78 -5.74
CA ALA A 68 -2.37 -4.35 -5.76
C ALA A 68 -1.27 -3.50 -6.39
N GLY A 69 0.00 -3.72 -6.02
CA GLY A 69 1.15 -2.99 -6.55
C GLY A 69 2.00 -2.31 -5.46
N GLN A 70 2.87 -1.40 -5.89
CA GLN A 70 3.86 -0.75 -5.04
C GLN A 70 3.29 0.48 -4.29
N LEU A 71 3.62 0.63 -3.01
CA LEU A 71 3.37 1.83 -2.21
C LEU A 71 4.69 2.55 -1.89
N CYS A 72 4.64 3.89 -1.79
CA CYS A 72 5.75 4.66 -1.24
C CYS A 72 5.79 4.50 0.30
N PRO A 73 6.94 4.79 0.96
CA PRO A 73 7.06 4.62 2.40
C PRO A 73 5.96 5.32 3.22
N LYS A 74 5.55 6.52 2.79
CA LYS A 74 4.48 7.32 3.42
C LYS A 74 3.10 6.64 3.33
N CYS A 75 2.80 6.01 2.20
CA CYS A 75 1.52 5.35 1.95
C CYS A 75 1.50 3.91 2.47
N TYR A 76 2.66 3.25 2.58
CA TYR A 76 2.76 1.91 3.13
C TYR A 76 2.73 1.91 4.65
N HIS A 77 3.50 2.80 5.27
CA HIS A 77 3.43 3.07 6.70
C HIS A 77 2.31 4.08 6.90
N PHE A 78 1.07 3.64 6.71
CA PHE A 78 -0.12 4.41 7.02
C PHE A 78 -0.24 4.57 8.55
N ASP A 79 0.79 5.14 9.16
CA ASP A 79 0.68 5.90 10.37
C ASP A 79 -0.29 7.04 10.04
N THR A 80 -1.54 6.82 10.41
CA THR A 80 -2.29 7.85 11.13
C THR A 80 -3.11 8.90 10.39
N ILE A 81 -3.49 8.71 9.14
CA ILE A 81 -4.49 9.61 8.52
C ILE A 81 -5.64 8.80 7.94
N SER A 82 -6.41 8.16 8.84
CA SER A 82 -7.82 7.97 8.54
C SER A 82 -8.44 9.36 8.44
N VAL A 83 -8.59 9.75 7.18
CA VAL A 83 -9.48 10.79 6.66
C VAL A 83 -10.83 10.70 7.37
N THR A 84 -11.02 11.43 8.46
CA THR A 84 -12.26 12.18 8.64
C THR A 84 -11.91 13.61 8.29
N LYS A 85 -12.76 14.26 7.49
CA LYS A 85 -12.66 15.69 7.16
C LYS A 85 -13.02 16.57 8.37
N ASP A 86 -12.71 16.10 9.57
CA ASP A 86 -12.96 16.82 10.82
C ASP A 86 -11.62 17.36 11.29
N GLU A 87 -11.63 18.61 11.72
CA GLU A 87 -10.50 19.50 11.96
C GLU A 87 -9.51 19.11 13.07
N ASN A 88 -9.52 17.85 13.52
CA ASN A 88 -8.52 17.28 14.43
C ASN A 88 -8.28 15.78 14.12
N PRO A 89 -7.28 15.45 13.29
CA PRO A 89 -6.88 14.05 13.08
C PRO A 89 -6.32 13.48 14.38
N ILE A 90 -6.94 12.44 14.92
CA ILE A 90 -6.34 11.63 15.98
C ILE A 90 -5.35 10.71 15.26
N PRO A 91 -4.05 10.82 15.53
CA PRO A 91 -3.12 9.97 14.83
C PRO A 91 -3.34 8.49 15.23
N LEU A 92 -3.45 7.57 14.26
CA LEU A 92 -3.62 6.10 14.42
C LEU A 92 -2.59 5.42 15.36
N ASP A 93 -1.47 6.07 15.69
CA ASP A 93 -0.53 5.65 16.72
C ASP A 93 -1.11 5.86 18.14
N SER A 94 -2.03 6.82 18.29
CA SER A 94 -2.83 7.06 19.49
C SER A 94 -3.90 5.99 19.70
N HIS A 95 -4.32 5.26 18.66
CA HIS A 95 -5.22 4.11 18.82
C HIS A 95 -4.57 2.89 19.51
N ARG A 96 -3.25 2.90 19.71
CA ARG A 96 -2.51 1.86 20.45
C ARG A 96 -2.01 2.33 21.83
N GLN A 97 -2.34 3.55 22.23
CA GLN A 97 -1.97 4.06 23.55
C GLN A 97 -2.89 3.46 24.61
N LEU A 98 -2.37 2.47 25.33
CA LEU A 98 -3.01 1.89 26.50
C LEU A 98 -2.73 2.76 27.72
N PHE A 99 -3.72 2.92 28.59
CA PHE A 99 -3.53 3.50 29.92
C PHE A 99 -4.16 2.57 30.96
N THR A 100 -3.60 2.58 32.17
CA THR A 100 -4.07 1.71 33.25
C THR A 100 -5.20 2.38 34.02
N VAL A 101 -6.18 1.56 34.41
CA VAL A 101 -7.26 1.95 35.32
C VAL A 101 -7.16 1.06 36.55
N SER A 102 -7.40 1.59 37.75
CA SER A 102 -7.33 0.79 38.97
C SER A 102 -8.47 -0.23 39.04
N GLU A 103 -8.19 -1.44 39.50
CA GLU A 103 -9.21 -2.48 39.70
C GLU A 103 -10.32 -2.01 40.64
N TYR A 104 -9.96 -1.26 41.68
CA TYR A 104 -10.93 -0.64 42.58
C TYR A 104 -11.93 0.24 41.84
N MET A 105 -11.52 1.05 40.86
CA MET A 105 -12.44 1.90 40.09
C MET A 105 -13.45 1.06 39.30
N VAL A 106 -13.01 -0.06 38.72
CA VAL A 106 -13.86 -0.98 37.94
C VAL A 106 -14.85 -1.70 38.85
N LEU A 107 -14.43 -2.11 40.05
CA LEU A 107 -15.28 -2.84 41.00
C LEU A 107 -16.23 -1.93 41.80
N SER A 108 -15.82 -0.69 42.08
CA SER A 108 -16.57 0.25 42.91
C SER A 108 -17.51 1.18 42.15
N THR A 109 -17.42 1.23 40.81
CA THR A 109 -18.30 2.07 39.98
C THR A 109 -19.22 1.20 39.13
N PRO A 110 -20.53 1.51 39.05
CA PRO A 110 -21.44 0.82 38.14
C PRO A 110 -20.94 0.81 36.70
N ASN A 111 -21.15 -0.30 35.97
CA ASN A 111 -20.75 -0.42 34.56
C ASN A 111 -21.72 0.32 33.63
N ASP A 112 -21.71 1.65 33.72
CA ASP A 112 -22.57 2.54 32.96
C ASP A 112 -21.84 3.85 32.58
N GLN A 113 -22.60 4.89 32.26
CA GLN A 113 -22.07 6.20 31.91
C GLN A 113 -21.18 6.82 33.01
N GLU A 114 -21.37 6.46 34.27
CA GLU A 114 -20.56 6.96 35.38
C GLU A 114 -19.12 6.45 35.30
N LEU A 115 -18.92 5.15 35.08
CA LEU A 115 -17.58 4.57 34.85
C LEU A 115 -16.94 5.20 33.62
N GLY A 116 -17.70 5.37 32.54
CA GLY A 116 -17.23 6.02 31.31
C GLY A 116 -16.79 7.47 31.52
N ALA A 117 -17.42 8.21 32.44
CA ALA A 117 -17.02 9.57 32.79
C ALA A 117 -15.73 9.59 33.62
N LYS A 118 -15.62 8.72 34.64
CA LYS A 118 -14.41 8.60 35.47
C LYS A 118 -13.17 8.19 34.66
N VAL A 119 -13.33 7.24 33.75
CA VAL A 119 -12.26 6.78 32.84
C VAL A 119 -11.77 7.92 31.93
N ARG A 120 -12.69 8.74 31.40
CA ARG A 120 -12.33 9.92 30.58
C ARG A 120 -11.64 11.00 31.40
N GLN A 121 -12.10 11.26 32.62
CA GLN A 121 -11.43 12.20 33.52
C GLN A 121 -9.99 11.76 33.80
N LEU A 122 -9.80 10.48 34.17
CA LEU A 122 -8.48 9.90 34.41
C LEU A 122 -7.56 10.02 33.19
N TYR A 123 -8.09 9.80 31.98
CA TYR A 123 -7.34 9.99 30.74
C TYR A 123 -6.79 11.42 30.59
N TRP A 124 -7.62 12.44 30.83
CA TRP A 124 -7.22 13.85 30.71
C TRP A 124 -6.29 14.31 31.82
N GLU A 125 -6.43 13.74 33.03
CA GLU A 125 -5.52 14.00 34.14
C GLU A 125 -4.10 13.47 33.87
N ASN A 126 -3.98 12.29 33.25
CA ASN A 126 -2.69 11.68 32.90
C ASN A 126 -2.03 12.30 31.64
N LYS A 127 -2.75 13.12 30.88
CA LYS A 127 -2.22 13.81 29.69
C LYS A 127 -1.61 15.19 29.97
N LYS A 128 -1.73 15.69 31.20
CA LYS A 128 -1.04 16.93 31.65
C LYS A 128 0.43 16.64 31.92
#